data_AF-A0ABD0SE39-F1
#
_entry.id   AF-A0ABD0SE39-F1
#
_cell.length_a   1.000
_cell.length_b   1.000
_cell.length_c   1.000
_cell.angle_alpha   90.00
_cell.angle_beta   90.00
_cell.angle_gamma   90.00
#
_symmetry.space_group_name_H-M   'P 1'
#
loop_
_entity.id
_entity.type
_entity.pdbx_description
1 polymer ?
#
loop_
_entity_poly.entity_id
_entity_poly.type
_entity_poly.pdbx_seq_one_letter_code
_entity_poly.pdbx_strand_id
1 'polypeptide(L)'
;MLKVALTAAILALSLGGSYSSPAQDKSAKPKDDSTAKDMMMDQGDMTSGEAVKNTVDLNEIMNQCNDSFRTEMAYIEALNESGSFPDETDRTPKYLQCYVRCVLEHSGVASEDGVFDAARAAEVFAGERGGRTMTDLQDLAAACADRKETCKCDRSYRFLKCLIEAEIKEYESN
;
A
#
# COMPACT_ATOMS: atom_id res chain seq x y z
N MET A 1 -19.74 -7.84 -5.79
CA MET A 1 -18.51 -7.78 -6.62
C MET A 1 -17.71 -6.59 -6.13
N LEU A 2 -16.76 -6.85 -5.22
CA LEU A 2 -15.86 -5.87 -4.63
C LEU A 2 -14.86 -5.43 -5.73
N LYS A 3 -14.86 -4.16 -6.13
CA LYS A 3 -13.88 -3.61 -7.08
C LYS A 3 -12.76 -2.92 -6.31
N VAL A 4 -11.96 -3.71 -5.59
CA VAL A 4 -10.60 -3.30 -5.24
C VAL A 4 -9.75 -3.58 -6.48
N ALA A 5 -9.46 -2.54 -7.25
CA ALA A 5 -8.61 -2.66 -8.42
C ALA A 5 -7.13 -2.72 -7.99
N LEU A 6 -6.72 -3.86 -7.44
CA LEU A 6 -5.30 -4.22 -7.35
C LEU A 6 -4.97 -5.10 -8.57
N THR A 7 -4.81 -4.48 -9.73
CA THR A 7 -4.41 -5.20 -10.94
C THR A 7 -2.93 -5.54 -10.88
N ALA A 8 -2.60 -6.74 -10.40
CA ALA A 8 -1.29 -7.35 -10.57
C ALA A 8 -1.12 -7.82 -12.02
N ALA A 9 -0.43 -7.03 -12.84
CA ALA A 9 0.05 -7.48 -14.14
C ALA A 9 1.35 -8.27 -13.93
N ILE A 10 1.26 -9.60 -13.87
CA ILE A 10 2.44 -10.47 -13.97
C ILE A 10 2.49 -11.04 -15.38
N LEU A 11 3.41 -10.49 -16.18
CA LEU A 11 3.83 -11.03 -17.47
C LEU A 11 4.30 -12.48 -17.29
N ALA A 12 3.71 -13.38 -18.06
CA ALA A 12 4.26 -14.69 -18.31
C ALA A 12 5.56 -14.56 -19.11
N LEU A 13 6.69 -14.98 -18.53
CA LEU A 13 7.87 -15.35 -19.31
C LEU A 13 8.13 -16.83 -19.12
N SER A 14 8.05 -17.50 -20.26
CA SER A 14 8.23 -18.91 -20.53
C SER A 14 9.58 -19.46 -20.08
N LEU A 15 9.53 -20.71 -19.62
CA LEU A 15 10.63 -21.64 -19.42
C LEU A 15 11.49 -21.82 -20.68
N GLY A 16 12.81 -22.02 -20.50
CA GLY A 16 13.58 -22.91 -21.38
C GLY A 16 15.01 -22.51 -21.71
N GLY A 17 15.97 -23.28 -21.18
CA GLY A 17 17.05 -23.85 -22.01
C GLY A 17 18.41 -23.14 -22.03
N SER A 18 19.33 -23.63 -21.19
CA SER A 18 20.79 -23.51 -21.28
C SER A 18 21.33 -24.03 -22.61
N TYR A 19 22.32 -23.40 -23.28
CA TYR A 19 23.45 -24.06 -23.99
C TYR A 19 24.63 -23.10 -24.19
N SER A 20 25.81 -23.70 -24.27
CA SER A 20 27.19 -23.19 -24.13
C SER A 20 27.77 -22.38 -25.30
N SER A 21 28.86 -21.65 -25.01
CA SER A 21 29.74 -20.89 -25.92
C SER A 21 30.41 -21.73 -27.03
N PRO A 22 31.00 -21.06 -28.03
CA PRO A 22 32.47 -21.08 -28.11
C PRO A 22 33.12 -19.72 -28.42
N ALA A 23 34.41 -19.63 -28.07
CA ALA A 23 35.33 -18.54 -28.31
C ALA A 23 35.77 -18.42 -29.78
N GLN A 24 36.29 -17.25 -30.19
CA GLN A 24 37.58 -17.04 -30.88
C GLN A 24 37.88 -15.53 -31.11
N ASP A 25 38.83 -15.04 -30.32
CA ASP A 25 39.97 -14.13 -30.62
C ASP A 25 40.09 -13.46 -32.01
N LYS A 26 40.25 -12.12 -32.06
CA LYS A 26 41.48 -11.40 -32.51
C LYS A 26 41.27 -9.90 -32.81
N SER A 27 42.10 -9.11 -32.11
CA SER A 27 42.87 -7.92 -32.51
C SER A 27 42.27 -6.75 -33.32
N ALA A 28 42.57 -5.56 -32.75
CA ALA A 28 43.02 -4.31 -33.40
C ALA A 28 42.05 -3.12 -33.43
N LYS A 29 42.47 -2.06 -32.73
CA LYS A 29 41.96 -0.67 -32.70
C LYS A 29 42.77 0.16 -33.71
N PRO A 30 42.16 1.09 -34.47
CA PRO A 30 42.41 2.54 -34.25
C PRO A 30 41.14 3.40 -34.48
N LYS A 31 40.78 4.34 -33.59
CA LYS A 31 41.05 5.80 -33.55
C LYS A 31 40.40 6.67 -34.65
N ASP A 32 39.70 7.69 -34.12
CA ASP A 32 39.47 9.07 -34.58
C ASP A 32 38.29 9.46 -35.51
N ASP A 33 37.40 10.24 -34.87
CA ASP A 33 36.94 11.60 -35.22
C ASP A 33 35.77 11.87 -36.19
N SER A 34 34.89 12.70 -35.65
CA SER A 34 34.09 13.76 -36.28
C SER A 34 32.84 13.49 -37.12
N THR A 35 31.77 14.11 -36.59
CA THR A 35 30.81 15.04 -37.21
C THR A 35 29.46 14.58 -37.74
N ALA A 36 28.45 15.30 -37.22
CA ALA A 36 27.17 15.71 -37.81
C ALA A 36 26.14 14.58 -38.04
N LYS A 37 24.83 14.78 -37.98
CA LYS A 37 23.87 15.85 -37.60
C LYS A 37 22.54 15.16 -37.90
N ASP A 38 21.58 15.16 -36.97
CA ASP A 38 20.13 14.99 -37.25
C ASP A 38 19.40 15.40 -35.95
N MET A 39 18.91 16.63 -35.80
CA MET A 39 17.58 17.13 -36.20
C MET A 39 16.41 16.26 -35.69
N MET A 40 15.55 16.82 -34.82
CA MET A 40 14.06 16.88 -34.86
C MET A 40 13.56 17.51 -33.52
N MET A 41 13.00 18.73 -33.56
CA MET A 41 11.57 19.08 -33.34
C MET A 41 11.09 18.86 -31.89
N ASP A 42 10.91 19.91 -31.08
CA ASP A 42 9.82 20.91 -31.08
C ASP A 42 8.50 20.40 -30.46
N GLN A 43 7.95 21.28 -29.61
CA GLN A 43 6.60 21.36 -29.04
C GLN A 43 6.12 20.33 -28.02
N GLY A 44 5.72 20.87 -26.87
CA GLY A 44 4.93 20.17 -25.86
C GLY A 44 4.85 20.91 -24.53
N ASP A 45 4.38 22.16 -24.54
CA ASP A 45 3.79 22.78 -23.36
C ASP A 45 2.66 21.87 -22.84
N MET A 46 2.81 21.40 -21.61
CA MET A 46 1.67 21.07 -20.76
C MET A 46 1.91 21.67 -19.39
N THR A 47 1.62 22.96 -19.30
CA THR A 47 0.93 23.50 -18.13
C THR A 47 -0.24 22.57 -17.78
N SER A 48 -0.12 21.92 -16.64
CA SER A 48 -1.27 21.70 -15.78
C SER A 48 -0.75 21.77 -14.36
N GLY A 49 -0.70 23.00 -13.85
CA GLY A 49 -0.79 23.22 -12.41
C GLY A 49 -2.14 22.68 -11.97
N GLU A 50 -2.19 21.39 -11.68
CA GLU A 50 -3.30 20.79 -10.98
C GLU A 50 -3.14 21.12 -9.51
N ALA A 51 -4.17 21.77 -8.97
CA ALA A 51 -4.31 22.01 -7.55
C ALA A 51 -3.94 20.75 -6.77
N VAL A 52 -2.98 20.87 -5.86
CA VAL A 52 -2.63 19.85 -4.88
C VAL A 52 -3.86 19.61 -4.01
N LYS A 53 -4.79 18.79 -4.48
CA LYS A 53 -5.61 17.98 -3.60
C LYS A 53 -4.62 17.03 -2.95
N ASN A 54 -4.44 17.15 -1.64
CA ASN A 54 -3.70 16.18 -0.83
C ASN A 54 -4.43 14.82 -0.84
N THR A 55 -4.55 14.18 -2.00
CA THR A 55 -4.98 12.79 -2.11
C THR A 55 -3.81 11.96 -1.66
N VAL A 56 -3.92 11.43 -0.45
CA VAL A 56 -2.98 10.45 0.09
C VAL A 56 -2.94 9.27 -0.87
N ASP A 57 -1.80 9.01 -1.51
CA ASP A 57 -1.62 7.81 -2.34
C ASP A 57 -1.38 6.60 -1.43
N LEU A 58 -2.49 5.93 -1.08
CA LEU A 58 -2.45 4.75 -0.23
C LEU A 58 -1.64 3.60 -0.86
N ASN A 59 -1.58 3.50 -2.19
CA ASN A 59 -0.80 2.45 -2.84
C ASN A 59 0.70 2.68 -2.68
N GLU A 60 1.13 3.93 -2.84
CA GLU A 60 2.52 4.31 -2.60
C GLU A 60 2.92 4.04 -1.15
N ILE A 61 2.08 4.43 -0.18
CA ILE A 61 2.30 4.20 1.25
C ILE A 61 2.39 2.70 1.56
N MET A 62 1.46 1.89 1.04
CA MET A 62 1.47 0.45 1.24
C MET A 62 2.76 -0.19 0.71
N ASN A 63 3.27 0.26 -0.43
CA ASN A 63 4.53 -0.22 -1.00
C ASN A 63 5.73 0.19 -0.13
N GLN A 64 5.81 1.45 0.28
CA GLN A 64 6.87 1.95 1.17
C GLN A 64 6.92 1.18 2.50
N CYS A 65 5.75 0.88 3.07
CA CYS A 65 5.66 0.11 4.31
C CYS A 65 6.03 -1.37 4.11
N ASN A 66 5.75 -1.94 2.95
CA ASN A 66 6.07 -3.34 2.64
C ASN A 66 7.59 -3.56 2.48
N ASP A 67 8.34 -2.55 2.02
CA ASP A 67 9.81 -2.60 1.93
C ASP A 67 10.46 -2.78 3.32
N SER A 68 9.84 -2.20 4.35
CA SER A 68 10.30 -2.30 5.74
C SER A 68 9.71 -3.51 6.48
N PHE A 69 8.49 -3.92 6.12
CA PHE A 69 7.73 -4.99 6.77
C PHE A 69 7.07 -5.87 5.73
N ARG A 70 7.80 -6.88 5.25
CA ARG A 70 7.29 -7.84 4.24
C ARG A 70 5.97 -8.44 4.69
N THR A 71 4.92 -8.09 3.96
CA THR A 71 3.54 -8.52 4.19
C THR A 71 3.06 -9.27 2.94
N GLU A 72 2.53 -10.47 3.14
CA GLU A 72 1.87 -11.21 2.06
C GLU A 72 0.43 -10.71 1.90
N MET A 73 -0.03 -10.61 0.66
CA MET A 73 -1.38 -10.10 0.33
C MET A 73 -2.50 -10.84 1.08
N ALA A 74 -2.33 -12.14 1.31
CA ALA A 74 -3.29 -12.97 2.04
C ALA A 74 -3.61 -12.45 3.46
N TYR A 75 -2.65 -11.80 4.14
CA TYR A 75 -2.89 -11.23 5.47
C TYR A 75 -3.72 -9.95 5.41
N ILE A 76 -3.55 -9.14 4.36
CA ILE A 76 -4.35 -7.93 4.13
C ILE A 76 -5.78 -8.31 3.77
N GLU A 77 -5.95 -9.32 2.93
CA GLU A 77 -7.25 -9.88 2.58
C GLU A 77 -7.97 -10.42 3.82
N ALA A 78 -7.31 -11.25 4.62
CA ALA A 78 -7.88 -11.78 5.86
C ALA A 78 -8.28 -10.68 6.86
N LEU A 79 -7.47 -9.62 6.96
CA LEU A 79 -7.78 -8.46 7.81
C LEU A 79 -9.04 -7.74 7.31
N ASN A 80 -9.14 -7.49 6.01
CA ASN A 80 -10.31 -6.83 5.43
C ASN A 80 -11.60 -7.66 5.57
N GLU A 81 -11.49 -8.98 5.44
CA GLU A 81 -12.63 -9.89 5.54
C GLU A 81 -13.10 -10.12 6.98
N SER A 82 -12.17 -10.31 7.91
CA SER A 82 -12.47 -10.76 9.28
C SER A 82 -12.25 -9.73 10.37
N GLY A 83 -11.54 -8.63 10.07
CA GLY A 83 -11.02 -7.69 11.07
C GLY A 83 -9.80 -8.19 11.84
N SER A 84 -9.29 -9.40 11.54
CA SER A 84 -8.18 -10.01 12.27
C SER A 84 -7.16 -10.68 11.37
N PHE A 85 -5.94 -10.89 11.88
CA PHE A 85 -4.95 -11.69 11.17
C PHE A 85 -5.12 -13.17 11.54
N PRO A 86 -4.88 -14.11 10.60
CA PRO A 86 -4.80 -15.53 10.93
C PRO A 86 -3.62 -15.77 11.89
N ASP A 87 -3.88 -16.54 12.96
CA ASP A 87 -2.91 -16.96 13.97
C ASP A 87 -2.09 -15.81 14.60
N GLU A 88 -2.79 -14.91 15.32
CA GLU A 88 -2.22 -13.76 16.07
C GLU A 88 -1.10 -14.12 17.10
N THR A 89 -0.86 -15.40 17.34
CA THR A 89 0.13 -15.91 18.31
C THR A 89 1.54 -16.11 17.73
N ASP A 90 1.69 -16.12 16.40
CA ASP A 90 2.99 -16.32 15.76
C ASP A 90 3.86 -15.04 15.71
N ARG A 91 5.13 -15.17 15.30
CA ARG A 91 6.04 -14.01 15.17
C ARG A 91 5.68 -13.10 13.99
N THR A 92 5.04 -13.64 12.96
CA THR A 92 4.55 -12.91 11.77
C THR A 92 3.59 -11.76 12.12
N PRO A 93 2.63 -11.95 13.05
CA PRO A 93 1.79 -10.88 13.60
C PRO A 93 2.51 -9.59 14.02
N LYS A 94 3.73 -9.66 14.57
CA LYS A 94 4.44 -8.44 15.03
C LYS A 94 4.89 -7.55 13.88
N TYR A 95 5.35 -8.13 12.78
CA TYR A 95 5.75 -7.37 11.59
C TYR A 95 4.52 -6.78 10.89
N LEU A 96 3.42 -7.53 10.83
CA LEU A 96 2.14 -7.06 10.29
C LEU A 96 1.51 -5.93 11.12
N GLN A 97 1.58 -6.04 12.45
CA GLN A 97 1.16 -4.95 13.36
C GLN A 97 1.96 -3.66 13.10
N CYS A 98 3.26 -3.79 12.84
CA CYS A 98 4.10 -2.63 12.51
C CYS A 98 3.88 -2.12 11.07
N TYR A 99 3.52 -2.99 10.13
CA TYR A 99 3.04 -2.58 8.80
C TYR A 99 1.79 -1.71 8.94
N VAL A 100 0.80 -2.13 9.73
CA VAL A 100 -0.41 -1.33 10.00
C VAL A 100 -0.05 0.03 10.59
N ARG A 101 0.85 0.06 11.58
CA ARG A 101 1.36 1.32 12.13
C ARG A 101 1.94 2.22 11.04
N CYS A 102 2.81 1.69 10.19
CA CYS A 102 3.44 2.45 9.12
C CYS A 102 2.40 3.08 8.20
N VAL A 103 1.40 2.30 7.76
CA VAL A 103 0.32 2.80 6.89
C VAL A 103 -0.49 3.90 7.59
N LEU A 104 -0.84 3.72 8.86
CA LEU A 104 -1.61 4.73 9.61
C LEU A 104 -0.80 6.01 9.85
N GLU A 105 0.51 5.92 10.11
CA GLU A 105 1.37 7.09 10.30
C GLU A 105 1.55 7.87 9.00
N HIS A 106 1.85 7.19 7.89
CA HIS A 106 2.05 7.85 6.59
C HIS A 106 0.77 8.43 5.99
N SER A 107 -0.39 7.84 6.30
CA SER A 107 -1.69 8.40 5.90
C SER A 107 -2.15 9.55 6.79
N GLY A 108 -1.48 9.76 7.93
CA GLY A 108 -1.83 10.77 8.94
C GLY A 108 -2.98 10.35 9.87
N VAL A 109 -3.46 9.10 9.77
CA VAL A 109 -4.49 8.56 10.68
C VAL A 109 -3.92 8.37 12.08
N ALA A 110 -2.63 8.07 12.21
CA ALA A 110 -1.93 7.99 13.48
C ALA A 110 -0.78 9.01 13.51
N SER A 111 -0.58 9.64 14.65
CA SER A 111 0.68 10.33 14.96
C SER A 111 1.77 9.32 15.36
N GLU A 112 3.04 9.76 15.34
CA GLU A 112 4.15 8.94 15.83
C GLU A 112 3.97 8.57 17.33
N ASP A 113 3.32 9.43 18.11
CA ASP A 113 2.97 9.17 19.51
C ASP A 113 1.79 8.22 19.69
N GLY A 114 1.15 7.83 18.58
CA GLY A 114 0.00 6.94 18.45
C GLY A 114 -1.29 7.47 19.05
N VAL A 115 -1.50 8.78 18.90
CA VAL A 115 -2.83 9.39 18.90
C VAL A 115 -3.45 9.21 17.52
N PHE A 116 -4.71 8.76 17.48
CA PHE A 116 -5.46 8.53 16.23
C PHE A 116 -6.38 9.69 15.89
N ASP A 117 -6.44 10.05 14.61
CA ASP A 117 -7.36 11.04 14.05
C ASP A 117 -8.54 10.34 13.37
N ALA A 118 -9.71 10.44 13.99
CA ALA A 118 -10.93 9.81 13.52
C ALA A 118 -11.46 10.42 12.21
N ALA A 119 -11.30 11.73 12.01
CA ALA A 119 -11.73 12.38 10.77
C ALA A 119 -10.82 11.92 9.62
N ARG A 120 -9.51 11.85 9.86
CA ARG A 120 -8.56 11.32 8.89
C ARG A 120 -8.79 9.84 8.59
N ALA A 121 -9.13 9.04 9.59
CA ALA A 121 -9.53 7.65 9.39
C ALA A 121 -10.74 7.55 8.45
N ALA A 122 -11.77 8.37 8.67
CA ALA A 122 -12.95 8.37 7.80
C ALA A 122 -12.63 8.73 6.35
N GLU A 123 -11.72 9.68 6.11
CA GLU A 123 -11.25 10.04 4.76
C GLU A 123 -10.49 8.88 4.10
N VAL A 124 -9.61 8.22 4.84
CA VAL A 124 -8.71 7.16 4.34
C VAL A 124 -9.45 5.85 4.10
N PHE A 125 -10.39 5.49 4.97
CA PHE A 125 -11.17 4.25 4.92
C PHE A 125 -12.54 4.43 4.26
N ALA A 126 -12.83 5.60 3.67
CA ALA A 126 -14.06 5.84 2.92
C ALA A 126 -14.26 4.77 1.84
N GLY A 127 -15.47 4.24 1.74
CA GLY A 127 -15.77 3.20 0.77
C GLY A 127 -17.18 2.63 0.90
N GLU A 128 -17.36 1.44 0.34
CA GLU A 128 -18.60 0.68 0.40
C GLU A 128 -18.36 -0.68 1.03
N ARG A 129 -19.27 -1.08 1.92
CA ARG A 129 -19.26 -2.40 2.57
C ARG A 129 -20.68 -2.94 2.63
N GLY A 130 -20.84 -4.24 2.39
CA GLY A 130 -22.19 -4.84 2.29
C GLY A 130 -23.08 -4.22 1.20
N GLY A 131 -22.49 -3.55 0.20
CA GLY A 131 -23.24 -2.82 -0.84
C GLY A 131 -23.80 -1.46 -0.39
N ARG A 132 -23.37 -0.94 0.76
CA ARG A 132 -23.76 0.36 1.31
C ARG A 132 -22.54 1.25 1.48
N THR A 133 -22.69 2.54 1.16
CA THR A 133 -21.65 3.55 1.45
C THR A 133 -21.52 3.72 2.96
N MET A 134 -20.28 3.72 3.45
CA MET A 134 -20.00 3.89 4.87
C MET A 134 -20.02 5.38 5.23
N THR A 135 -21.01 5.81 6.02
CA THR A 135 -21.27 7.25 6.29
C THR A 135 -20.95 7.68 7.72
N ASP A 136 -20.77 6.73 8.63
CA ASP A 136 -20.52 6.93 10.07
C ASP A 136 -19.08 6.54 10.48
N LEU A 137 -18.18 6.38 9.51
CA LEU A 137 -16.79 5.94 9.75
C LEU A 137 -16.05 6.79 10.78
N GLN A 138 -16.30 8.10 10.82
CA GLN A 138 -15.66 8.98 11.80
C GLN A 138 -16.10 8.62 13.23
N ASP A 139 -17.38 8.32 13.43
CA ASP A 139 -17.90 7.95 14.75
C ASP A 139 -17.39 6.57 15.19
N LEU A 140 -17.34 5.61 14.24
CA LEU A 140 -16.75 4.29 14.48
C LEU A 140 -15.25 4.40 14.83
N ALA A 141 -14.49 5.20 14.08
CA ALA A 141 -13.07 5.43 14.34
C ALA A 141 -12.84 6.13 15.69
N ALA A 142 -13.67 7.10 16.05
CA ALA A 142 -13.59 7.79 17.34
C ALA A 142 -13.83 6.83 18.51
N ALA A 143 -14.78 5.89 18.38
CA ALA A 143 -15.03 4.86 19.38
C ALA A 143 -13.84 3.89 19.57
N CYS A 144 -13.00 3.73 18.55
CA CYS A 144 -11.83 2.86 18.57
C CYS A 144 -10.53 3.57 19.00
N ALA A 145 -10.53 4.90 19.14
CA ALA A 145 -9.30 5.71 19.27
C ALA A 145 -8.68 5.73 20.69
N ASP A 146 -9.46 5.53 21.77
CA ASP A 146 -8.91 5.47 23.15
C ASP A 146 -8.23 4.11 23.39
N ARG A 147 -6.91 4.07 23.22
CA ARG A 147 -6.08 2.87 23.29
C ARG A 147 -4.92 3.04 24.27
N LYS A 148 -4.58 1.96 25.00
CA LYS A 148 -3.62 1.99 26.14
C LYS A 148 -2.46 1.00 26.00
N GLU A 149 -2.33 0.36 24.86
CA GLU A 149 -1.24 -0.56 24.57
C GLU A 149 0.11 0.17 24.59
N THR A 150 1.11 -0.45 25.23
CA THR A 150 2.46 0.11 25.35
C THR A 150 3.26 -0.01 24.05
N CYS A 151 3.01 -1.05 23.27
CA CYS A 151 3.63 -1.25 21.97
C CYS A 151 2.87 -0.47 20.89
N LYS A 152 3.53 0.46 20.20
CA LYS A 152 2.91 1.29 19.15
C LYS A 152 2.33 0.46 17.99
N CYS A 153 2.98 -0.64 17.62
CA CYS A 153 2.50 -1.53 16.57
C CYS A 153 1.23 -2.28 16.99
N ASP A 154 1.20 -2.85 18.20
CA ASP A 154 0.01 -3.50 18.75
C ASP A 154 -1.14 -2.49 18.87
N ARG A 155 -0.87 -1.30 19.41
CA ARG A 155 -1.86 -0.21 19.50
C ARG A 155 -2.51 0.13 18.17
N SER A 156 -1.69 0.28 17.12
CA SER A 156 -2.14 0.61 15.76
C SER A 156 -2.98 -0.51 15.15
N TYR A 157 -2.53 -1.75 15.32
CA TYR A 157 -3.28 -2.92 14.90
C TYR A 157 -4.63 -3.02 15.60
N ARG A 158 -4.66 -2.80 16.92
CA ARG A 158 -5.86 -2.89 17.72
C ARG A 158 -6.90 -1.82 17.38
N PHE A 159 -6.44 -0.62 17.02
CA PHE A 159 -7.29 0.43 16.47
C PHE A 159 -7.94 -0.05 15.16
N LEU A 160 -7.13 -0.53 14.21
CA LEU A 160 -7.62 -0.95 12.89
C LEU A 160 -8.56 -2.17 13.00
N LYS A 161 -8.22 -3.15 13.83
CA LYS A 161 -9.08 -4.29 14.14
C LYS A 161 -10.45 -3.86 14.66
N CYS A 162 -10.47 -2.94 15.64
CA CYS A 162 -11.72 -2.40 16.17
C CYS A 162 -12.57 -1.72 15.10
N LEU A 163 -11.93 -0.91 14.23
CA LEU A 163 -12.63 -0.21 13.16
C LEU A 163 -13.27 -1.20 12.17
N ILE A 164 -12.49 -2.18 11.67
CA ILE A 164 -12.99 -3.15 10.70
C ILE A 164 -14.07 -4.05 11.32
N GLU A 165 -13.91 -4.50 12.56
CA GLU A 165 -14.96 -5.26 13.26
C GLU A 165 -16.25 -4.45 13.42
N ALA A 166 -16.13 -3.14 13.70
CA ALA A 166 -17.28 -2.24 13.77
C ALA A 166 -17.94 -2.04 12.41
N GLU A 167 -17.16 -1.88 11.34
CA GLU A 167 -17.67 -1.81 9.97
C GLU A 167 -18.41 -3.08 9.56
N ILE A 168 -17.83 -4.27 9.79
CA ILE A 168 -18.48 -5.56 9.51
C ILE A 168 -19.82 -5.62 10.22
N LYS A 169 -19.83 -5.28 11.51
CA LYS A 169 -21.04 -5.29 12.32
C LYS A 169 -22.08 -4.32 11.79
N GLU A 170 -21.72 -3.10 11.40
CA GLU A 170 -22.68 -2.10 10.96
C GLU A 170 -23.19 -2.37 9.53
N TYR A 171 -22.29 -2.82 8.64
CA TYR A 171 -22.53 -2.83 7.21
C TYR A 171 -22.85 -4.21 6.61
N GLU A 172 -22.43 -5.32 7.24
CA GLU A 172 -22.66 -6.68 6.73
C GLU A 172 -23.68 -7.47 7.54
N SER A 173 -24.01 -7.06 8.76
CA SER A 173 -24.94 -7.81 9.63
C SER A 173 -26.43 -7.54 9.39
N ASN A 174 -26.78 -6.70 8.40
CA ASN A 174 -28.16 -6.31 8.03
C ASN A 174 -28.47 -6.56 6.56
#